data_AF-A0A3B8LM48-F1
#
_entry.id   AF-A0A3B8LM48-F1
#
_cell.length_a   1.000
_cell.length_b   1.000
_cell.length_c   1.000
_cell.angle_alpha   90.00
_cell.angle_beta   90.00
_cell.angle_gamma   90.00
#
_symmetry.space_group_name_H-M   'P 1'
#
loop_
_entity.id
_entity.type
_entity.pdbx_description
1 polymer ?
#
loop_
_entity_poly.entity_id
_entity_poly.type
_entity_poly.pdbx_seq_one_letter_code
_entity_poly.pdbx_strand_id
1 'polypeptide(L)'
;MNHFSELRALLTDPSPRHWLQLIDLFDKWEHTPERELALQYAEQHLNAWPFRLRRYPFIPIDEILDKSAQWAPFRLALRLELSRTYPNLDQLTKLFNSPISERLRILDLSTNRLQHLPNNLSKLTQLRILHVDHNELTQFPTSCG
;
A
#
# COMPACT_ATOMS: atom_id res chain seq x y z
N MET A 1 -22.84 10.46 12.97
CA MET A 1 -21.54 10.87 13.56
C MET A 1 -20.73 11.51 12.45
N ASN A 2 -19.98 12.58 12.74
CA ASN A 2 -19.17 13.27 11.74
C ASN A 2 -17.88 12.47 11.48
N HIS A 3 -17.65 12.03 10.24
CA HIS A 3 -16.46 11.25 9.85
C HIS A 3 -15.14 11.94 10.25
N PHE A 4 -15.09 13.28 10.21
CA PHE A 4 -13.91 14.04 10.59
C PHE A 4 -13.61 13.97 12.10
N SER A 5 -14.65 13.93 12.93
CA SER A 5 -14.49 13.75 14.39
C SER A 5 -13.93 12.36 14.71
N GLU A 6 -14.41 11.34 13.99
CA GLU A 6 -13.89 9.97 14.12
C GLU A 6 -12.44 9.88 13.65
N LEU A 7 -12.11 10.46 12.49
CA LEU A 7 -10.74 10.54 11.99
C LEU A 7 -9.79 11.15 13.02
N ARG A 8 -10.17 12.29 13.62
CA ARG A 8 -9.36 12.95 14.65
C ARG A 8 -9.12 12.04 15.85
N ALA A 9 -10.14 11.33 16.31
CA ALA A 9 -10.00 10.39 17.43
C ALA A 9 -9.03 9.26 17.09
N LEU A 10 -9.14 8.68 15.89
CA LEU A 10 -8.26 7.60 15.43
C LEU A 10 -6.80 8.02 15.28
N LEU A 11 -6.54 9.29 14.94
CA LEU A 11 -5.18 9.81 14.78
C LEU A 11 -4.45 10.14 16.10
N THR A 12 -5.15 10.11 17.24
CA THR A 12 -4.56 10.47 18.55
C THR A 12 -3.57 9.44 19.09
N ASP A 13 -3.74 8.17 18.76
CA ASP A 13 -2.91 7.07 19.29
C ASP A 13 -2.38 6.17 18.18
N PRO A 14 -1.05 6.16 17.93
CA PRO A 14 -0.41 5.27 16.96
C PRO A 14 -0.47 3.80 17.38
N SER A 15 -1.52 3.10 16.94
CA SER A 15 -1.69 1.66 17.19
C SER A 15 -2.13 0.89 15.95
N PRO A 16 -1.84 -0.43 15.87
CA PRO A 16 -2.35 -1.27 14.78
C PRO A 16 -3.88 -1.26 14.70
N ARG A 17 -4.56 -1.15 15.84
CA ARG A 17 -6.03 -1.11 15.91
C ARG A 17 -6.57 0.17 15.28
N HIS A 18 -6.05 1.32 15.67
CA HIS A 18 -6.48 2.60 15.12
C HIS A 18 -6.16 2.71 13.63
N TRP A 19 -5.03 2.16 13.19
CA TRP A 19 -4.70 2.07 11.78
C TRP A 19 -5.79 1.32 10.98
N LEU A 20 -6.21 0.13 11.45
CA LEU A 20 -7.25 -0.65 10.76
C LEU A 20 -8.59 0.08 10.72
N GLN A 21 -8.97 0.73 11.82
CA GLN A 21 -10.20 1.53 11.89
C GLN A 21 -10.14 2.74 10.96
N LEU A 22 -8.97 3.37 10.82
CA LEU A 22 -8.77 4.50 9.92
C LEU A 22 -8.92 4.08 8.46
N ILE A 23 -8.40 2.90 8.10
CA ILE A 23 -8.58 2.33 6.76
C ILE A 23 -10.06 2.03 6.49
N ASP A 24 -10.74 1.35 7.42
CA ASP A 24 -12.16 1.03 7.32
C ASP A 24 -13.04 2.28 7.19
N LEU A 25 -12.71 3.35 7.93
CA LEU A 25 -13.36 4.65 7.82
C LEU A 25 -13.27 5.19 6.38
N PHE A 26 -12.08 5.21 5.78
CA PHE A 26 -11.90 5.74 4.42
C PHE A 26 -12.42 4.83 3.30
N ASP A 27 -12.56 3.52 3.55
CA ASP A 27 -13.20 2.57 2.63
C ASP A 27 -14.71 2.78 2.58
N LYS A 28 -15.33 3.20 3.70
CA LYS A 28 -16.77 3.52 3.79
C LYS A 28 -17.11 4.97 3.45
N TRP A 29 -16.12 5.86 3.48
CA TRP A 29 -16.32 7.29 3.20
C TRP A 29 -16.41 7.53 1.69
N GLU A 30 -17.58 7.99 1.24
CA GLU A 30 -17.82 8.37 -0.15
C GLU A 30 -16.84 9.44 -0.66
N HIS A 31 -16.60 9.43 -1.98
CA HIS A 31 -15.71 10.38 -2.66
C HIS A 31 -16.30 11.79 -2.67
N THR A 32 -16.04 12.54 -1.60
CA THR A 32 -16.46 13.94 -1.43
C THR A 32 -15.26 14.87 -1.24
N PRO A 33 -15.40 16.19 -1.48
CA PRO A 33 -14.34 17.15 -1.16
C PRO A 33 -13.92 17.12 0.32
N GLU A 34 -14.84 16.81 1.21
CA GLU A 34 -14.55 16.63 2.64
C GLU A 34 -13.62 15.45 2.88
N ARG A 35 -13.83 14.32 2.20
CA ARG A 35 -12.95 13.16 2.26
C ARG A 35 -11.54 13.50 1.78
N GLU A 36 -11.41 14.33 0.75
CA GLU A 36 -10.10 14.75 0.25
C GLU A 36 -9.34 15.61 1.28
N LEU A 37 -10.04 16.56 1.93
CA LEU A 37 -9.47 17.32 3.05
C LEU A 37 -9.08 16.40 4.22
N ALA A 38 -9.90 15.40 4.52
CA ALA A 38 -9.65 14.41 5.54
C ALA A 38 -8.41 13.54 5.23
N LEU A 39 -8.21 13.15 3.96
CA LEU A 39 -7.00 12.44 3.52
C LEU A 39 -5.75 13.30 3.70
N GLN A 40 -5.79 14.57 3.30
CA GLN A 40 -4.67 15.49 3.49
C GLN A 40 -4.32 15.67 4.97
N TYR A 41 -5.36 15.82 5.82
CA TYR A 41 -5.19 15.90 7.26
C TYR A 41 -4.56 14.61 7.82
N ALA A 42 -5.07 13.44 7.42
CA ALA A 42 -4.54 12.15 7.85
C ALA A 42 -3.07 11.97 7.42
N GLU A 43 -2.72 12.29 6.19
CA GLU A 43 -1.34 12.19 5.68
C GLU A 43 -0.35 13.00 6.51
N GLN A 44 -0.72 14.24 6.87
CA GLN A 44 0.13 15.10 7.69
C GLN A 44 0.39 14.50 9.07
N HIS A 45 -0.65 13.95 9.72
CA HIS A 45 -0.53 13.36 11.06
C HIS A 45 0.20 12.01 11.04
N LEU A 46 -0.07 11.18 10.02
CA LEU A 46 0.57 9.87 9.84
C LEU A 46 2.07 9.97 9.50
N ASN A 47 2.61 11.15 9.21
CA ASN A 47 4.04 11.35 9.08
C ASN A 47 4.78 11.18 10.41
N ALA A 48 4.12 11.44 11.54
CA ALA A 48 4.67 11.21 12.88
C ALA A 48 4.55 9.75 13.33
N TRP A 49 3.70 8.95 12.67
CA TRP A 49 3.48 7.55 13.03
C TRP A 49 4.65 6.66 12.55
N PRO A 50 5.02 5.62 13.31
CA PRO A 50 5.96 4.61 12.84
C PRO A 50 5.49 3.99 11.52
N PHE A 51 6.35 3.99 10.50
CA PHE A 51 6.00 3.43 9.18
C PHE A 51 5.58 1.94 9.25
N ARG A 52 6.05 1.21 10.27
CA ARG A 52 5.69 -0.20 10.54
C ARG A 52 4.20 -0.40 10.80
N LEU A 53 3.51 0.62 11.32
CA LEU A 53 2.06 0.59 11.56
C LEU A 53 1.26 0.81 10.28
N ARG A 54 1.83 1.49 9.27
CA ARG A 54 1.15 1.87 8.02
C ARG A 54 1.17 0.70 7.01
N ARG A 55 0.80 -0.49 7.48
CA ARG A 55 0.73 -1.72 6.72
C ARG A 55 -0.70 -1.98 6.27
N TYR A 56 -0.94 -2.10 4.98
CA TYR A 56 -2.25 -2.52 4.53
C TYR A 56 -2.53 -3.98 4.94
N PRO A 57 -3.75 -4.32 5.39
CA PRO A 57 -4.12 -5.72 5.64
C PRO A 57 -3.79 -6.62 4.45
N PHE A 58 -3.59 -7.90 4.73
CA PHE A 58 -3.46 -8.88 3.66
C PHE A 58 -4.70 -8.85 2.78
N ILE A 59 -4.50 -8.65 1.48
CA ILE A 59 -5.54 -8.61 0.46
C ILE A 59 -4.97 -9.26 -0.82
N PRO A 60 -5.75 -10.08 -1.53
CA PRO A 60 -5.32 -10.64 -2.82
C PRO A 60 -4.96 -9.54 -3.81
N ILE A 61 -3.95 -9.78 -4.64
CA ILE A 61 -3.50 -8.77 -5.62
C ILE A 61 -4.62 -8.37 -6.59
N ASP A 62 -5.49 -9.30 -6.97
CA ASP A 62 -6.64 -9.04 -7.86
C ASP A 62 -7.57 -8.00 -7.27
N GLU A 63 -7.90 -8.13 -5.98
CA GLU A 63 -8.75 -7.17 -5.29
C GLU A 63 -8.09 -5.79 -5.18
N ILE A 64 -6.75 -5.70 -5.11
CA ILE A 64 -6.03 -4.42 -5.15
C ILE A 64 -6.14 -3.79 -6.54
N LEU A 65 -5.97 -4.60 -7.59
CA LEU A 65 -6.02 -4.12 -8.98
C LEU A 65 -7.41 -3.62 -9.38
N ASP A 66 -8.47 -4.12 -8.72
CA ASP A 66 -9.84 -3.64 -8.89
C ASP A 66 -10.11 -2.31 -8.15
N LYS A 67 -9.20 -1.85 -7.28
CA LYS A 67 -9.39 -0.59 -6.54
C LYS A 67 -9.20 0.62 -7.43
N SER A 68 -10.03 1.64 -7.19
CA SER A 68 -9.90 2.93 -7.86
C SER A 68 -8.58 3.61 -7.50
N ALA A 69 -8.06 4.45 -8.39
CA ALA A 69 -6.87 5.27 -8.12
C ALA A 69 -7.02 6.18 -6.88
N GLN A 70 -8.26 6.44 -6.43
CA GLN A 70 -8.60 7.24 -5.26
C GLN A 70 -8.76 6.43 -3.96
N TRP A 71 -8.45 5.13 -4.02
CA TRP A 71 -8.49 4.26 -2.86
C TRP A 71 -7.49 4.75 -1.81
N ALA A 72 -8.00 5.10 -0.64
CA ALA A 72 -7.22 5.79 0.40
C ALA A 72 -5.93 5.05 0.79
N PRO A 73 -5.91 3.71 0.88
CA PRO A 73 -4.69 2.95 1.12
C PRO A 73 -3.55 3.23 0.14
N PHE A 74 -3.81 3.55 -1.13
CA PHE A 74 -2.74 3.94 -2.07
C PHE A 74 -1.98 5.20 -1.64
N ARG A 75 -2.63 6.06 -0.84
CA ARG A 75 -2.01 7.28 -0.30
C ARG A 75 -1.44 7.07 1.11
N LEU A 76 -2.11 6.25 1.91
CA LEU A 76 -1.83 6.14 3.33
C LEU A 76 -0.90 4.98 3.67
N ALA A 77 -0.98 3.85 2.99
CA ALA A 77 -0.14 2.69 3.29
C ALA A 77 1.30 2.91 2.79
N LEU A 78 2.27 2.42 3.57
CA LEU A 78 3.69 2.41 3.20
C LEU A 78 4.24 1.00 3.05
N ARG A 79 3.48 0.00 3.48
CA ARG A 79 3.83 -1.42 3.37
C ARG A 79 2.70 -2.21 2.74
N LEU A 80 3.07 -3.04 1.77
CA LEU A 80 2.18 -4.01 1.12
C LEU A 80 2.72 -5.42 1.28
N GLU A 81 1.87 -6.33 1.76
CA GLU A 81 2.18 -7.75 1.93
C GLU A 81 1.50 -8.53 0.82
N LEU A 82 2.28 -9.05 -0.12
CA LEU A 82 1.82 -9.90 -1.22
C LEU A 82 2.44 -11.31 -1.12
N SER A 83 2.89 -11.70 0.07
CA SER A 83 3.41 -13.03 0.29
C SER A 83 2.30 -14.06 0.11
N ARG A 84 2.53 -15.14 -0.65
CA ARG A 84 1.54 -16.19 -0.92
C ARG A 84 0.29 -15.72 -1.67
N THR A 85 0.38 -14.64 -2.45
CA THR A 85 -0.71 -14.20 -3.36
C THR A 85 -0.52 -14.71 -4.79
N TYR A 86 0.61 -15.38 -5.08
CA TYR A 86 0.96 -15.95 -6.38
C TYR A 86 0.74 -15.00 -7.57
N PRO A 87 1.22 -13.75 -7.51
CA PRO A 87 0.97 -12.80 -8.58
C PRO A 87 1.72 -13.21 -9.85
N ASN A 88 1.10 -13.00 -11.01
CA ASN A 88 1.77 -13.13 -12.30
C ASN A 88 2.45 -11.81 -12.70
N LEU A 89 3.27 -11.86 -13.76
CA LEU A 89 4.05 -10.71 -14.22
C LEU A 89 3.17 -9.51 -14.65
N ASP A 90 2.03 -9.77 -15.27
CA ASP A 90 1.10 -8.73 -15.72
C ASP A 90 0.44 -8.01 -14.53
N GLN A 91 0.01 -8.77 -13.51
CA GLN A 91 -0.54 -8.21 -12.27
C GLN A 91 0.47 -7.31 -11.55
N LEU A 92 1.72 -7.75 -11.41
CA LEU A 92 2.78 -6.92 -10.82
C LEU A 92 3.07 -5.69 -11.67
N THR A 93 3.09 -5.83 -13.00
CA THR A 93 3.29 -4.70 -13.92
C THR A 93 2.20 -3.66 -13.74
N LYS A 94 0.93 -4.08 -13.67
CA LYS A 94 -0.22 -3.20 -13.41
C LYS A 94 -0.13 -2.53 -12.05
N LEU A 95 0.20 -3.30 -11.00
CA LEU A 95 0.35 -2.77 -9.64
C LEU A 95 1.42 -1.68 -9.58
N PHE A 96 2.59 -1.89 -10.20
CA PHE A 96 3.68 -0.91 -10.17
C PHE A 96 3.43 0.31 -11.07
N ASN A 97 2.41 0.27 -11.94
CA ASN A 97 1.90 1.42 -12.67
C ASN A 97 0.76 2.15 -11.94
N SER A 98 0.30 1.64 -10.80
CA SER A 98 -0.76 2.27 -10.00
C SER A 98 -0.21 3.34 -9.06
N PRO A 99 -1.06 4.22 -8.49
CA PRO A 99 -0.64 5.30 -7.59
C PRO A 99 0.13 4.84 -6.35
N ILE A 100 0.01 3.58 -5.93
CA ILE A 100 0.76 3.05 -4.77
C ILE A 100 2.29 3.12 -4.98
N SER A 101 2.74 3.09 -6.24
CA SER A 101 4.16 3.08 -6.61
C SER A 101 4.94 4.30 -6.11
N GLU A 102 4.27 5.44 -5.98
CA GLU A 102 4.89 6.71 -5.56
C GLU A 102 5.20 6.77 -4.06
N ARG A 103 4.66 5.85 -3.26
CA ARG A 103 4.72 5.93 -1.78
C ARG A 103 5.19 4.66 -1.10
N LEU A 104 5.08 3.51 -1.78
CA LEU A 104 5.41 2.21 -1.21
C LEU A 104 6.88 2.18 -0.75
N ARG A 105 7.11 1.88 0.53
CA ARG A 105 8.45 1.77 1.12
C ARG A 105 8.87 0.34 1.36
N ILE A 106 7.91 -0.53 1.65
CA ILE A 106 8.15 -1.94 1.94
C ILE A 106 7.20 -2.76 1.07
N LEU A 107 7.76 -3.63 0.25
CA LEU A 107 7.02 -4.58 -0.55
C LEU A 107 7.48 -5.99 -0.19
N ASP A 108 6.56 -6.81 0.28
CA ASP A 108 6.80 -8.21 0.55
C ASP A 108 6.19 -9.07 -0.57
N LEU A 109 7.06 -9.63 -1.41
CA LEU A 109 6.73 -10.62 -2.44
C LEU A 109 7.29 -12.00 -2.06
N SER A 110 7.70 -12.22 -0.81
CA SER A 110 8.28 -13.48 -0.37
C SER A 110 7.28 -14.64 -0.47
N THR A 111 7.78 -15.87 -0.53
CA THR A 111 6.94 -17.08 -0.57
C THR A 111 5.91 -17.03 -1.72
N ASN A 112 6.38 -16.70 -2.91
CA ASN A 112 5.61 -16.77 -4.15
C ASN A 112 6.32 -17.73 -5.13
N ARG A 113 5.91 -17.74 -6.40
CA ARG A 113 6.54 -18.54 -7.47
C ARG A 113 7.05 -17.66 -8.61
N LEU A 114 7.56 -16.49 -8.26
CA LEU A 114 8.02 -15.51 -9.24
C LEU A 114 9.34 -15.99 -9.83
N GLN A 115 9.37 -16.11 -11.16
CA GLN A 115 10.61 -16.38 -11.92
C GLN A 115 11.30 -15.09 -12.37
N HIS A 116 10.50 -14.03 -12.54
CA HIS A 116 10.93 -12.71 -12.96
C HIS A 116 10.15 -11.63 -12.18
N LEU A 117 10.79 -10.49 -11.97
CA LEU A 117 10.11 -9.25 -11.57
C LEU A 117 9.95 -8.35 -12.81
N PRO A 118 8.90 -7.53 -12.88
CA PRO A 118 8.68 -6.68 -14.05
C PRO A 118 9.70 -5.53 -14.11
N ASN A 119 10.06 -5.11 -15.32
CA ASN A 119 11.07 -4.08 -15.56
C ASN A 119 10.69 -2.70 -14.98
N ASN A 120 9.41 -2.46 -14.75
CA ASN A 120 8.90 -1.23 -14.13
C ASN A 120 8.97 -1.25 -12.58
N LEU A 121 9.66 -2.23 -11.97
CA LEU A 121 9.99 -2.21 -10.54
C LEU A 121 10.68 -0.90 -10.12
N SER A 122 11.48 -0.30 -11.02
CA SER A 122 12.13 0.99 -10.81
C SER A 122 11.16 2.17 -10.61
N LYS A 123 9.87 2.02 -10.93
CA LYS A 123 8.84 3.03 -10.61
C LYS A 123 8.57 3.15 -9.12
N LEU A 124 8.91 2.15 -8.32
CA LEU A 124 8.79 2.18 -6.86
C LEU A 124 9.90 3.05 -6.25
N THR A 125 9.93 4.34 -6.59
CA THR A 125 11.03 5.27 -6.26
C THR A 125 11.23 5.50 -4.76
N GLN A 126 10.20 5.23 -3.95
CA GLN A 126 10.27 5.32 -2.48
C GLN A 126 10.56 3.97 -1.80
N LEU A 127 10.72 2.89 -2.57
CA LEU A 127 10.95 1.56 -2.03
C LEU A 127 12.30 1.49 -1.32
N ARG A 128 12.30 0.97 -0.10
CA ARG A 128 13.48 0.80 0.74
C ARG A 128 13.76 -0.67 1.03
N ILE A 129 12.71 -1.48 1.12
CA ILE A 129 12.80 -2.89 1.47
C ILE A 129 11.94 -3.67 0.48
N LEU A 130 12.57 -4.63 -0.18
CA LEU A 130 11.91 -5.58 -1.08
C LEU A 130 12.23 -6.99 -0.59
N HIS A 131 11.22 -7.72 -0.10
CA HIS A 131 11.36 -9.13 0.23
C HIS A 131 10.92 -9.97 -0.97
N VAL A 132 11.82 -10.83 -1.45
CA VAL A 132 11.56 -11.74 -2.58
C VAL A 132 12.12 -13.13 -2.29
N ASP A 133 12.49 -13.41 -1.05
CA ASP A 133 12.92 -14.73 -0.61
C ASP A 133 11.82 -15.78 -0.84
N HIS A 134 12.21 -17.04 -0.98
CA HIS A 134 11.28 -18.13 -1.29
C HIS A 134 10.46 -17.88 -2.57
N ASN A 135 11.17 -17.47 -3.64
CA ASN A 135 10.69 -17.42 -5.03
C ASN A 135 11.62 -18.24 -5.93
N GLU A 136 11.33 -18.26 -7.23
CA GLU A 136 12.12 -18.95 -8.26
C GLU A 136 12.88 -17.95 -9.13
N LEU A 137 13.26 -16.79 -8.57
CA LEU A 137 13.87 -15.69 -9.31
C LEU A 137 15.21 -16.14 -9.90
N THR A 138 15.29 -16.16 -11.22
CA THR A 138 16.52 -16.50 -11.95
C THR A 138 17.37 -15.26 -12.22
N GLN A 139 16.74 -14.09 -12.26
CA GLN A 139 17.34 -12.81 -12.61
C GLN A 139 16.63 -11.67 -11.87
N PHE A 140 17.38 -10.63 -11.52
CA PHE A 140 16.82 -9.34 -11.12
C PHE A 140 16.70 -8.43 -12.35
N PRO A 141 15.70 -7.52 -12.41
CA PRO A 141 15.55 -6.59 -13.52
C PRO A 141 16.76 -5.67 -13.63
N THR A 142 17.23 -5.44 -14.86
CA THR A 142 18.39 -4.59 -15.17
C THR A 142 18.21 -3.13 -14.77
N SER A 143 16.97 -2.68 -14.56
CA SER A 143 16.65 -1.32 -14.11
C SER A 143 16.89 -1.07 -12.61
N CYS A 144 17.33 -2.09 -11.86
CA CYS A 144 17.70 -1.97 -10.44
C CYS A 144 19.22 -1.86 -10.20
N GLY A 145 20.02 -1.65 -11.25
CA GLY A 145 21.47 -1.47 -11.20
C GLY A 145 21.92 -0.03 -11.41
#